data_AF-A0A927HG68-F1
#
_entry.id   AF-A0A927HG68-F1
#
_cell.length_a   1.000
_cell.length_b   1.000
_cell.length_c   1.000
_cell.angle_alpha   90.00
_cell.angle_beta   90.00
_cell.angle_gamma   90.00
#
_symmetry.space_group_name_H-M   'P 1'
#
loop_
_entity.id
_entity.type
_entity.pdbx_description
1 polymer ?
#
loop_
_entity_poly.entity_id
_entity_poly.type
_entity_poly.pdbx_seq_one_letter_code
_entity_poly.pdbx_strand_id
1 'polypeptide(L)'
;MGFLAVIVAAAAGFAVGAVWYGVFAKPWMEDTGIKVGPDGKPANTSPLPYVMAALAMIIVAGMMRHTFALSGIDSVGKGLISGLGIGLFFISPWIMINNGYGDRPFRLTMIDGGYATVGCAVIGLVLALF
;
A
#
# COMPACT_ATOMS: atom_id res chain seq x y z
N MET A 1 23.87 2.49 -0.61
CA MET A 1 22.87 1.87 0.28
C MET A 1 21.47 2.46 0.13
N GLY A 2 21.30 3.77 -0.06
CA GLY A 2 19.96 4.37 -0.15
C GLY A 2 19.04 3.82 -1.24
N PHE A 3 19.54 3.65 -2.47
CA PHE A 3 18.72 3.10 -3.57
C PHE A 3 18.33 1.63 -3.34
N LEU A 4 19.24 0.81 -2.80
CA LEU A 4 18.93 -0.57 -2.46
C LEU A 4 17.83 -0.64 -1.38
N ALA A 5 17.91 0.21 -0.35
CA ALA A 5 16.89 0.29 0.69
C ALA A 5 15.50 0.59 0.10
N VAL A 6 15.41 1.53 -0.84
CA VAL A 6 14.15 1.88 -1.53
C VAL A 6 13.58 0.68 -2.28
N ILE A 7 14.42 -0.04 -3.04
CA ILE A 7 13.96 -1.18 -3.84
C ILE A 7 13.49 -2.33 -2.95
N VAL A 8 14.23 -2.64 -1.88
CA VAL A 8 13.85 -3.70 -0.93
C VAL A 8 12.57 -3.33 -0.17
N ALA A 9 12.44 -2.08 0.27
CA ALA A 9 11.23 -1.60 0.94
C ALA A 9 10.01 -1.61 0.01
N ALA A 10 10.17 -1.16 -1.24
CA ALA A 10 9.11 -1.21 -2.24
C ALA A 10 8.66 -2.66 -2.53
N ALA A 11 9.61 -3.59 -2.65
CA ALA A 11 9.30 -5.01 -2.83
C ALA A 11 8.54 -5.59 -1.63
N ALA A 12 8.93 -5.21 -0.40
CA ALA A 12 8.21 -5.62 0.82
C ALA A 12 6.78 -5.07 0.85
N GLY A 13 6.58 -3.78 0.53
CA GLY A 13 5.25 -3.18 0.43
C GLY A 13 4.37 -3.83 -0.65
N PHE A 14 4.96 -4.16 -1.81
CA PHE A 14 4.27 -4.87 -2.88
C PHE A 14 3.85 -6.28 -2.45
N ALA A 15 4.72 -7.02 -1.75
CA ALA A 15 4.41 -8.33 -1.20
C ALA A 15 3.27 -8.27 -0.17
N VAL A 16 3.26 -7.26 0.70
CA VAL A 16 2.14 -6.99 1.61
C VAL A 16 0.84 -6.81 0.82
N GLY A 17 0.86 -6.03 -0.27
CA GLY A 17 -0.32 -5.85 -1.12
C GLY A 17 -0.83 -7.15 -1.72
N ALA A 18 0.07 -7.98 -2.26
CA ALA A 18 -0.28 -9.29 -2.83
C ALA A 18 -0.94 -10.21 -1.78
N VAL A 19 -0.40 -10.25 -0.56
CA VAL A 19 -0.98 -11.03 0.54
C VAL A 19 -2.32 -10.43 0.99
N TRP A 20 -2.38 -9.12 1.19
CA TRP A 20 -3.57 -8.42 1.71
C TRP A 20 -4.76 -8.58 0.78
N TYR A 21 -4.60 -8.28 -0.50
CA TYR A 21 -5.65 -8.43 -1.49
C TYR A 21 -5.94 -9.89 -1.84
N GLY A 22 -5.02 -10.81 -1.56
CA GLY A 22 -5.31 -12.26 -1.57
C GLY A 22 -6.23 -12.68 -0.44
N VAL A 23 -5.97 -12.21 0.79
CA VAL A 23 -6.78 -12.52 1.99
C VAL A 23 -8.17 -11.89 1.90
N PHE A 24 -8.27 -10.64 1.46
CA PHE A 24 -9.52 -9.90 1.34
C PHE A 24 -10.13 -9.95 -0.08
N ALA A 25 -9.70 -10.89 -0.92
CA ALA A 25 -10.07 -10.93 -2.35
C ALA A 25 -11.58 -10.84 -2.58
N LYS A 26 -12.37 -11.68 -1.92
CA LYS A 26 -13.83 -11.74 -2.12
C LYS A 26 -14.54 -10.43 -1.78
N PRO A 27 -14.47 -9.91 -0.54
CA PRO A 27 -15.15 -8.65 -0.21
C PRO A 27 -14.61 -7.45 -1.00
N TRP A 28 -13.30 -7.44 -1.33
CA TRP A 28 -12.73 -6.41 -2.18
C TRP A 28 -13.29 -6.42 -3.60
N MET A 29 -13.41 -7.60 -4.23
CA MET A 29 -14.01 -7.72 -5.57
C MET A 29 -15.49 -7.32 -5.58
N GLU A 30 -16.24 -7.70 -4.56
CA GLU A 30 -17.65 -7.28 -4.39
C GLU A 30 -17.77 -5.75 -4.32
N ASP A 31 -16.98 -5.11 -3.46
CA ASP A 31 -17.12 -3.66 -3.21
C ASP A 31 -16.57 -2.79 -4.34
N THR A 32 -15.55 -3.28 -5.05
CA THR A 32 -15.00 -2.61 -6.24
C THR A 32 -15.91 -2.75 -7.47
N GLY A 33 -16.79 -3.75 -7.48
CA GLY A 33 -17.67 -4.05 -8.62
C GLY A 33 -16.91 -4.48 -9.87
N ILE A 34 -15.67 -4.98 -9.73
CA ILE A 34 -14.92 -5.48 -10.88
C ILE A 34 -15.60 -6.72 -11.44
N LYS A 35 -15.59 -6.85 -12.77
CA LYS A 35 -16.14 -8.05 -13.42
C LYS A 35 -15.29 -9.27 -13.05
N VAL A 36 -15.96 -10.34 -12.65
CA VAL A 36 -15.34 -11.61 -12.26
C VAL A 36 -15.72 -12.68 -13.28
N GLY A 37 -14.76 -13.50 -13.69
CA GLY A 37 -14.97 -14.63 -14.59
C GLY A 37 -15.57 -15.87 -13.91
N PRO A 38 -15.86 -16.94 -14.67
CA PRO A 38 -16.42 -18.18 -14.13
C PRO A 38 -15.51 -18.87 -13.09
N ASP A 39 -14.21 -18.57 -13.12
CA ASP A 39 -13.19 -19.08 -12.20
C ASP A 39 -13.07 -18.25 -10.91
N GLY A 40 -13.92 -17.24 -10.73
CA GLY A 40 -13.91 -16.36 -9.56
C GLY A 40 -12.77 -15.35 -9.56
N LYS A 41 -12.04 -15.18 -10.67
CA LYS A 41 -10.94 -14.21 -10.80
C LYS A 41 -11.38 -12.95 -11.55
N PRO A 42 -10.67 -11.82 -11.35
CA PRO A 42 -10.91 -10.63 -12.17
C PRO A 42 -10.85 -10.95 -13.66
N ALA A 43 -11.86 -10.53 -14.41
CA ALA A 43 -11.92 -10.75 -15.86
C ALA A 43 -10.81 -9.99 -16.62
N ASN A 44 -10.25 -8.94 -16.00
CA ASN A 44 -9.10 -8.23 -16.53
C ASN A 44 -7.81 -9.02 -16.25
N THR A 45 -7.21 -9.55 -17.31
CA THR A 45 -5.95 -10.30 -17.29
C THR A 45 -4.72 -9.46 -17.62
N SER A 46 -4.89 -8.14 -17.81
CA SER A 46 -3.79 -7.23 -18.14
C SER A 46 -2.74 -7.19 -17.02
N PRO A 47 -1.43 -7.27 -17.33
CA PRO A 47 -0.38 -7.11 -16.35
C PRO A 47 -0.20 -5.65 -15.90
N LEU A 48 -0.81 -4.69 -16.60
CA LEU A 48 -0.58 -3.26 -16.42
C LEU A 48 -0.83 -2.77 -14.98
N PRO A 49 -1.90 -3.17 -14.26
CA PRO A 49 -2.12 -2.74 -12.87
C PRO A 49 -0.97 -3.16 -11.93
N TYR A 50 -0.39 -4.34 -12.14
CA TYR A 50 0.73 -4.82 -11.33
C TYR A 50 2.01 -4.04 -11.61
N VAL A 51 2.27 -3.68 -12.88
CA VAL A 51 3.40 -2.82 -13.25
C VAL A 51 3.23 -1.43 -12.64
N MET A 52 2.04 -0.84 -12.75
CA MET A 52 1.74 0.46 -12.13
C MET A 52 1.91 0.41 -10.61
N ALA A 53 1.44 -0.65 -9.95
CA ALA A 53 1.60 -0.82 -8.52
C ALA A 53 3.08 -0.97 -8.11
N ALA A 54 3.89 -1.71 -8.87
CA ALA A 54 5.32 -1.84 -8.62
C ALA A 54 6.06 -0.49 -8.74
N LEU A 55 5.74 0.29 -9.78
CA LEU A 55 6.30 1.64 -9.94
C LEU A 55 5.85 2.59 -8.82
N ALA A 56 4.57 2.56 -8.46
CA ALA A 56 4.02 3.35 -7.36
C ALA A 56 4.71 3.01 -6.03
N MET A 57 5.00 1.73 -5.77
CA MET A 57 5.70 1.30 -4.57
C MET A 57 7.13 1.86 -4.48
N ILE A 58 7.84 1.93 -5.60
CA ILE A 58 9.18 2.56 -5.64
C ILE A 58 9.09 4.05 -5.32
N ILE A 59 8.10 4.75 -5.87
CA ILE A 59 7.87 6.18 -5.61
C ILE A 59 7.54 6.41 -4.13
N VAL A 60 6.60 5.64 -3.57
CA VAL A 60 6.21 5.73 -2.16
C VAL A 60 7.42 5.47 -1.26
N ALA A 61 8.14 4.36 -1.45
CA ALA A 61 9.32 4.03 -0.64
C ALA A 61 10.44 5.08 -0.78
N GLY A 62 10.65 5.62 -1.98
CA GLY A 62 11.63 6.67 -2.25
C GLY A 62 11.30 7.96 -1.51
N MET A 63 10.04 8.40 -1.57
CA MET A 63 9.58 9.61 -0.88
C MET A 63 9.60 9.42 0.63
N MET A 64 9.13 8.28 1.14
CA MET A 64 9.22 7.94 2.57
C MET A 64 10.66 7.98 3.06
N ARG A 65 11.61 7.40 2.31
CA ARG A 65 13.04 7.47 2.66
C ARG A 65 13.54 8.90 2.76
N HIS A 66 13.20 9.75 1.78
CA HIS A 66 13.60 11.15 1.79
C HIS A 66 13.01 11.89 2.99
N THR A 67 11.72 11.72 3.29
CA THR A 67 11.07 12.29 4.47
C THR A 67 11.72 11.81 5.76
N PHE A 68 12.02 10.51 5.86
CA PHE A 68 12.64 9.93 7.07
C PHE A 68 14.03 10.52 7.32
N ALA A 69 14.82 10.71 6.27
CA ALA A 69 16.12 11.36 6.36
C ALA A 69 16.00 12.83 6.82
N LEU A 70 15.02 13.58 6.31
CA LEU A 70 14.78 14.96 6.73
C LEU A 70 14.26 15.07 8.18
N SER A 71 13.50 14.08 8.64
CA SER A 71 12.87 14.07 9.96
C SER A 71 13.68 13.37 11.05
N GLY A 72 14.90 12.91 10.78
CA GLY A 72 15.74 12.20 11.76
C GLY A 72 15.14 10.87 12.24
N ILE A 73 14.47 10.16 11.32
CA ILE A 73 13.92 8.82 11.55
C ILE A 73 15.03 7.81 11.22
N ASP A 74 15.77 7.42 12.26
CA ASP A 74 17.03 6.68 12.20
C ASP A 74 17.00 5.35 12.96
N SER A 75 15.82 4.92 13.44
CA SER A 75 15.65 3.67 14.15
C SER A 75 14.43 2.90 13.65
N VAL A 76 14.48 1.58 13.76
CA VAL A 76 13.42 0.67 13.31
C VAL A 76 12.07 1.03 13.92
N GLY A 77 12.02 1.34 15.22
CA GLY A 77 10.80 1.75 15.90
C GLY A 77 10.21 3.05 15.35
N LYS A 78 11.06 4.06 15.12
CA LYS A 78 10.63 5.32 14.48
C LYS A 78 10.14 5.06 13.05
N GLY A 79 10.86 4.27 12.27
CA GLY A 79 10.49 3.92 10.90
C GLY A 79 9.13 3.23 10.79
N LEU A 80 8.87 2.25 11.66
CA LEU A 80 7.59 1.56 11.74
C LEU A 80 6.45 2.52 12.11
N ILE A 81 6.61 3.31 13.19
CA ILE A 81 5.57 4.24 13.67
C ILE A 81 5.30 5.34 12.65
N SER A 82 6.34 5.91 12.04
CA SER A 82 6.19 6.92 11.00
C SER A 82 5.54 6.35 9.73
N GLY A 83 5.89 5.11 9.35
CA GLY A 83 5.23 4.40 8.26
C GLY A 83 3.74 4.16 8.54
N LEU A 84 3.41 3.68 9.74
CA LEU A 84 2.01 3.56 10.20
C LEU A 84 1.28 4.89 10.14
N GLY A 85 1.92 5.97 10.60
CA GLY A 85 1.33 7.31 10.60
C GLY A 85 1.02 7.81 9.19
N ILE A 86 1.94 7.61 8.23
CA ILE A 86 1.72 7.97 6.83
C ILE A 86 0.54 7.19 6.25
N GLY A 87 0.52 5.87 6.40
CA GLY A 87 -0.56 5.07 5.82
C GLY A 87 -1.91 5.32 6.49
N LEU A 88 -1.95 5.43 7.82
CA LEU A 88 -3.18 5.58 8.60
C LEU A 88 -3.75 6.99 8.55
N PHE A 89 -2.91 8.02 8.67
CA PHE A 89 -3.37 9.40 8.83
C PHE A 89 -3.25 10.24 7.57
N PHE A 90 -2.44 9.84 6.58
CA PHE A 90 -2.38 10.55 5.29
C PHE A 90 -3.11 9.76 4.21
N ILE A 91 -2.71 8.53 3.93
CA ILE A 91 -3.23 7.80 2.76
C ILE A 91 -4.67 7.30 2.99
N SER A 92 -4.97 6.71 4.14
CA SER A 92 -6.31 6.14 4.42
C SER A 92 -7.44 7.19 4.38
N PRO A 93 -7.28 8.42 4.90
CA PRO A 93 -8.29 9.46 4.75
C PRO A 93 -8.49 9.90 3.29
N TRP A 94 -7.41 10.00 2.50
CA TRP A 94 -7.54 10.27 1.06
C TRP A 94 -8.31 9.16 0.34
N ILE A 95 -8.06 7.88 0.68
CA ILE A 95 -8.84 6.75 0.16
C ILE A 95 -10.31 6.88 0.57
N MET A 96 -10.58 7.20 1.84
CA MET A 96 -11.95 7.39 2.35
C MET A 96 -12.70 8.47 1.57
N ILE A 97 -12.06 9.62 1.30
CA ILE A 97 -12.64 10.72 0.54
C ILE A 97 -12.97 10.26 -0.89
N ASN A 98 -12.01 9.63 -1.58
CA ASN A 98 -12.20 9.19 -2.96
C ASN A 98 -13.27 8.10 -3.09
N ASN A 99 -13.28 7.13 -2.18
CA ASN A 99 -14.31 6.09 -2.14
C ASN A 99 -15.69 6.66 -1.79
N GLY A 100 -15.74 7.60 -0.84
CA GLY A 100 -16.97 8.27 -0.43
C GLY A 100 -17.60 9.07 -1.56
N TYR A 101 -16.82 9.88 -2.29
CA TYR A 101 -17.32 10.60 -3.46
C TYR A 101 -17.71 9.69 -4.62
N GLY A 102 -17.15 8.49 -4.68
CA GLY A 102 -17.51 7.47 -5.67
C GLY A 102 -18.67 6.57 -5.25
N ASP A 103 -19.40 6.90 -4.18
CA ASP A 103 -20.47 6.08 -3.58
C ASP A 103 -20.06 4.61 -3.36
N ARG A 104 -18.80 4.38 -3.01
CA ARG A 104 -18.28 3.05 -2.73
C ARG A 104 -18.61 2.62 -1.30
N PRO A 105 -18.85 1.31 -1.05
CA PRO A 105 -19.09 0.81 0.30
C PRO A 105 -17.94 1.19 1.24
N PHE A 106 -18.26 1.61 2.47
CA PHE A 106 -17.25 1.96 3.47
C PHE A 106 -16.29 0.80 3.79
N ARG A 107 -16.74 -0.44 3.58
CA ARG A 107 -15.89 -1.63 3.68
C ARG A 107 -14.70 -1.60 2.73
N LEU A 108 -14.84 -1.03 1.53
CA LEU A 108 -13.72 -0.84 0.61
C LEU A 108 -12.65 0.09 1.19
N THR A 109 -13.07 1.18 1.82
CA THR A 109 -12.18 2.11 2.53
C THR A 109 -11.42 1.41 3.65
N MET A 110 -12.06 0.51 4.41
CA MET A 110 -11.38 -0.25 5.45
C MET A 110 -10.35 -1.22 4.87
N ILE A 111 -10.66 -1.88 3.74
CA ILE A 111 -9.73 -2.81 3.09
C ILE A 111 -8.52 -2.07 2.51
N ASP A 112 -8.77 -1.03 1.69
CA ASP A 112 -7.73 -0.29 0.98
C ASP A 112 -6.92 0.61 1.93
N GLY A 113 -7.57 1.25 2.89
CA GLY A 113 -6.90 2.02 3.95
C GLY A 113 -6.10 1.12 4.90
N GLY A 114 -6.61 -0.06 5.23
CA GLY A 114 -5.87 -1.06 6.00
C GLY A 114 -4.59 -1.50 5.29
N TYR A 115 -4.67 -1.76 3.99
CA TYR A 115 -3.50 -2.03 3.16
C TYR A 115 -2.52 -0.86 3.15
N ALA A 116 -2.99 0.37 2.90
CA ALA A 116 -2.13 1.54 2.89
C ALA A 116 -1.38 1.71 4.23
N THR A 117 -2.08 1.47 5.34
CA THR A 117 -1.52 1.52 6.70
C THR A 117 -0.44 0.48 6.91
N VAL A 118 -0.74 -0.80 6.66
CA VAL A 118 0.19 -1.91 6.90
C VAL A 118 1.34 -1.90 5.89
N GLY A 119 1.06 -1.59 4.63
CA GLY A 119 2.06 -1.45 3.58
C GLY A 119 3.08 -0.36 3.91
N CYS A 120 2.63 0.84 4.29
CA CYS A 120 3.54 1.91 4.71
C CYS A 120 4.29 1.57 6.01
N ALA A 121 3.66 0.88 6.97
CA ALA A 121 4.34 0.40 8.17
C ALA A 121 5.54 -0.50 7.84
N VAL A 122 5.33 -1.48 6.95
CA VAL A 122 6.38 -2.41 6.51
C VAL A 122 7.46 -1.70 5.70
N ILE A 123 7.08 -0.81 4.78
CA ILE A 123 8.05 0.02 4.04
C ILE A 123 8.91 0.82 5.02
N GLY A 124 8.29 1.48 5.99
CA GLY A 124 8.99 2.30 6.97
C GLY A 124 9.92 1.49 7.87
N LEU A 125 9.49 0.31 8.30
CA LEU A 125 10.32 -0.65 9.05
C LEU A 125 11.54 -1.06 8.24
N VAL A 126 11.35 -1.47 6.98
CA VAL A 126 12.44 -1.94 6.11
C VAL A 126 13.42 -0.82 5.79
N LEU A 127 12.94 0.39 5.51
CA LEU A 127 13.81 1.54 5.25
C LEU A 127 14.73 1.87 6.43
N ALA A 128 14.24 1.68 7.66
CA ALA A 128 15.01 1.94 8.88
C ALA A 128 16.01 0.83 9.26
N LEU A 129 16.13 -0.23 8.45
CA LEU A 129 17.16 -1.27 8.59
C LEU A 129 18.47 -0.93 7.83
N PHE A 130 18.49 0.17 7.08
CA PHE A 130 19.60 0.61 6.22
C PHE A 130 20.16 1.96 6.67
#